data_AF-A0A7K9P5U8-F1
#
_entry.id   AF-A0A7K9P5U8-F1
#
_cell.length_a   1.000
_cell.length_b   1.000
_cell.length_c   1.000
_cell.angle_alpha   90.00
_cell.angle_beta   90.00
_cell.angle_gamma   90.00
#
_symmetry.space_group_name_H-M   'P 1'
#
loop_
_entity.id
_entity.type
_entity.pdbx_description
1 polymer ?
#
loop_
_entity_poly.entity_id
_entity_poly.type
_entity_poly.pdbx_seq_one_letter_code
_entity_poly.pdbx_strand_id
1 'polypeptide(L)'
;MNKLPFHNNRVMQDRRSVCIFLPNDDSLNIIINVKILCQELLVQVCDLLRLKDCHLFGLSVIQNNEHVYMDLAQKLYKYCPKEWKKEASKGIDQFGPPMIIHFRVQYYVENGRLISDRTARYYYYWHLRKQVLHSQCVLREEAYFLLTAFALQADLGDFKRNKHYGKYFEPEAYFPAWVVAKRGKDYILKHIPNMHKDQFALTASEAHLKYIKEAVRLDDVAVHYYRLYKDKREVEASLTLGLTTRGIQIFQNLDEEKQLLYDFPWTNVGKLVFVGKKFEILPDGLPSARKLIYYTGCPLRSRHLLQLLSSSHRLYMNLQPVLRQVRRLEENE
;
A
#
# COMPACT_ATOMS: atom_id res chain seq x y z
N MET A 1 2.98 -23.57 57.39
CA MET A 1 2.59 -23.76 55.97
C MET A 1 2.60 -22.41 55.27
N ASN A 2 3.61 -22.18 54.43
CA ASN A 2 3.82 -20.93 53.70
C ASN A 2 2.68 -20.70 52.70
N LYS A 3 1.93 -19.60 52.87
CA LYS A 3 1.07 -19.07 51.81
C LYS A 3 1.96 -18.36 50.80
N LEU A 4 2.20 -19.01 49.66
CA LEU A 4 2.74 -18.35 48.48
C LEU A 4 1.80 -17.21 48.07
N PRO A 5 2.28 -15.97 47.87
CA PRO A 5 1.45 -14.92 47.31
C PRO A 5 1.29 -15.19 45.81
N PHE A 6 0.04 -15.31 45.35
CA PHE A 6 -0.30 -15.32 43.93
C PHE A 6 0.13 -13.99 43.29
N HIS A 7 1.36 -13.95 42.76
CA HIS A 7 1.91 -12.82 42.02
C HIS A 7 1.63 -12.91 40.51
N ASN A 8 0.46 -13.45 40.14
CA ASN A 8 0.07 -13.62 38.75
C ASN A 8 -1.35 -13.06 38.56
N ASN A 9 -1.46 -11.83 38.03
CA ASN A 9 -2.61 -11.40 37.20
C ASN A 9 -2.55 -9.96 36.66
N ARG A 10 -1.62 -9.09 37.09
CA ARG A 10 -1.46 -7.77 36.44
C ARG A 10 -0.88 -7.85 35.02
N VAL A 11 -0.04 -8.85 34.73
CA VAL A 11 0.66 -9.00 33.44
C VAL A 11 -0.28 -9.40 32.30
N MET A 12 -1.37 -10.11 32.60
CA MET A 12 -2.38 -10.51 31.60
C MET A 12 -3.42 -9.42 31.30
N GLN A 13 -3.62 -8.47 32.21
CA GLN A 13 -4.58 -7.36 32.02
C GLN A 13 -4.11 -6.36 30.95
N ASP A 14 -2.81 -6.13 30.82
CA ASP A 14 -2.27 -5.20 29.82
C ASP A 14 -2.09 -5.85 28.42
N ARG A 15 -2.76 -6.98 28.12
CA ARG A 15 -2.63 -7.66 26.82
C ARG A 15 -3.92 -7.65 26.00
N ARG A 16 -3.79 -7.59 24.68
CA ARG A 16 -4.90 -7.59 23.72
C ARG A 16 -4.56 -8.36 22.46
N SER A 17 -5.57 -9.02 21.89
CA SER A 17 -5.48 -9.59 20.55
C SER A 17 -5.68 -8.50 19.49
N VAL A 18 -4.83 -8.48 18.48
CA VAL A 18 -4.98 -7.67 17.26
C VAL A 18 -4.96 -8.58 16.05
N CYS A 19 -5.79 -8.27 15.06
CA CYS A 19 -5.85 -8.97 13.78
C CYS A 19 -5.09 -8.14 12.74
N ILE A 20 -4.01 -8.72 12.21
CA ILE A 20 -3.20 -8.12 11.15
C ILE A 20 -3.66 -8.69 9.82
N PHE A 21 -4.33 -7.88 9.01
CA PHE A 21 -4.77 -8.25 7.67
C PHE A 21 -3.62 -8.09 6.68
N LEU A 22 -3.33 -9.13 5.90
CA LEU A 22 -2.19 -9.20 5.00
C LEU A 22 -2.58 -8.86 3.54
N PRO A 23 -1.60 -8.50 2.69
CA PRO A 23 -1.86 -8.22 1.28
C PRO A 23 -2.48 -9.37 0.48
N ASN A 24 -2.32 -10.62 0.91
CA ASN A 24 -2.87 -11.81 0.25
C ASN A 24 -4.20 -12.31 0.85
N ASP A 25 -4.90 -11.48 1.63
CA ASP A 25 -6.18 -11.78 2.30
C ASP A 25 -6.10 -12.74 3.50
N ASP A 26 -4.90 -13.23 3.81
CA ASP A 26 -4.63 -13.91 5.08
C ASP A 26 -4.65 -12.93 6.26
N SER A 27 -4.70 -13.48 7.47
CA SER A 27 -4.61 -12.70 8.70
C SER A 27 -3.70 -13.35 9.75
N LEU A 28 -3.05 -12.52 10.56
CA LEU A 28 -2.31 -12.95 11.75
C LEU A 28 -3.00 -12.42 13.00
N ASN A 29 -3.28 -13.28 13.96
CA ASN A 29 -3.79 -12.87 15.27
C ASN A 29 -2.61 -12.83 16.27
N ILE A 30 -2.34 -11.66 16.84
CA ILE A 30 -1.19 -11.43 17.71
C ILE A 30 -1.66 -10.88 19.06
N ILE A 31 -1.19 -11.49 20.15
CA ILE A 31 -1.46 -11.01 21.51
C ILE A 31 -0.33 -10.08 21.96
N ILE A 32 -0.61 -8.79 22.01
CA ILE A 32 0.35 -7.72 22.28
C ILE A 32 0.11 -7.06 23.64
N ASN A 33 1.08 -6.30 24.14
CA ASN A 33 0.85 -5.36 25.25
C ASN A 33 0.14 -4.10 24.73
N VAL A 34 -0.84 -3.55 25.46
CA VAL A 34 -1.59 -2.35 25.03
C VAL A 34 -0.70 -1.11 24.83
N LYS A 35 0.47 -1.07 25.47
CA LYS A 35 1.43 0.04 25.43
C LYS A 35 2.56 -0.17 24.42
N ILE A 36 2.53 -1.26 23.65
CA ILE A 36 3.52 -1.58 22.61
C ILE A 36 3.71 -0.41 21.64
N LEU A 37 4.94 -0.20 21.17
CA LEU A 37 5.21 0.70 20.06
C LEU A 37 4.77 0.09 18.74
N CYS A 38 4.33 0.93 17.81
CA CYS A 38 4.00 0.49 16.46
C CYS A 38 5.20 -0.15 15.76
N GLN A 39 6.43 0.33 16.03
CA GLN A 39 7.67 -0.31 15.56
C GLN A 39 7.81 -1.77 16.02
N GLU A 40 7.57 -2.02 17.31
CA GLU A 40 7.72 -3.36 17.89
C GLU A 40 6.68 -4.33 17.31
N LEU A 41 5.46 -3.86 17.09
CA LEU A 41 4.43 -4.65 16.40
C LEU A 41 4.82 -4.94 14.95
N LEU A 42 5.35 -3.96 14.21
CA LEU A 42 5.81 -4.16 12.84
C LEU A 42 6.94 -5.19 12.77
N VAL A 43 7.90 -5.15 13.70
CA VAL A 43 8.97 -6.15 13.81
C VAL A 43 8.38 -7.54 14.05
N GLN A 44 7.48 -7.70 15.02
CA GLN A 44 6.82 -8.99 15.28
C GLN A 44 6.08 -9.54 14.05
N VAL A 45 5.37 -8.68 13.30
CA VAL A 45 4.72 -9.07 12.04
C VAL A 45 5.76 -9.53 11.03
N CYS A 46 6.84 -8.78 10.83
CA CYS A 46 7.89 -9.14 9.88
C CYS A 46 8.60 -10.45 10.26
N ASP A 47 8.85 -10.69 11.53
CA ASP A 47 9.45 -11.93 12.03
C ASP A 47 8.56 -13.13 11.77
N LEU A 48 7.25 -13.02 12.06
CA LEU A 48 6.26 -14.06 11.78
C LEU A 48 6.17 -14.37 10.28
N LEU A 49 6.26 -13.34 9.45
CA LEU A 49 6.27 -13.46 7.99
C LEU A 49 7.64 -13.88 7.43
N ARG A 50 8.71 -13.92 8.25
CA ARG A 50 10.11 -14.10 7.81
C ARG A 50 10.53 -13.11 6.72
N LEU A 51 10.09 -11.86 6.86
CA LEU A 51 10.28 -10.77 5.91
C LEU A 51 11.49 -9.91 6.33
N LYS A 52 12.49 -9.80 5.46
CA LYS A 52 13.73 -9.05 5.73
C LYS A 52 13.65 -7.60 5.27
N ASP A 53 13.10 -7.35 4.09
CA ASP A 53 12.98 -6.00 3.50
C ASP A 53 11.74 -5.27 4.05
N CYS A 54 11.63 -5.14 5.37
CA CYS A 54 10.47 -4.59 6.06
C CYS A 54 10.27 -3.09 5.84
N HIS A 55 11.31 -2.38 5.42
CA HIS A 55 11.33 -0.93 5.24
C HIS A 55 10.36 -0.41 4.17
N LEU A 56 9.86 -1.27 3.27
CA LEU A 56 8.85 -0.91 2.27
C LEU A 56 7.42 -1.01 2.79
N PHE A 57 7.22 -1.64 3.94
CA PHE A 57 5.92 -1.95 4.52
C PHE A 57 5.62 -1.09 5.74
N GLY A 58 4.33 -0.95 6.03
CA GLY A 58 3.84 -0.25 7.20
C GLY A 58 2.57 -0.88 7.75
N LEU A 59 2.24 -0.51 8.98
CA LEU A 59 0.96 -0.83 9.61
C LEU A 59 0.02 0.35 9.43
N SER A 60 -1.22 0.09 9.05
CA SER A 60 -2.24 1.13 8.89
C SER A 60 -3.58 0.74 9.52
N VAL A 61 -4.35 1.75 9.90
CA VAL A 61 -5.77 1.62 10.26
C VAL A 61 -6.60 2.40 9.25
N ILE A 62 -7.85 1.98 9.06
CA ILE A 62 -8.80 2.71 8.24
C ILE A 62 -9.50 3.76 9.12
N GLN A 63 -9.38 5.03 8.74
CA GLN A 63 -10.09 6.15 9.38
C GLN A 63 -10.69 7.02 8.28
N ASN A 64 -11.99 7.33 8.36
CA ASN A 64 -12.70 8.12 7.32
C ASN A 64 -12.50 7.56 5.89
N ASN A 65 -12.55 6.23 5.76
CA ASN A 65 -12.30 5.49 4.51
C ASN A 65 -10.91 5.77 3.88
N GLU A 66 -9.92 6.19 4.68
CA GLU A 66 -8.52 6.33 4.26
C GLU A 66 -7.62 5.44 5.11
N HIS A 67 -6.58 4.88 4.49
CA HIS A 67 -5.50 4.25 5.23
C HIS A 67 -4.62 5.31 5.88
N VAL A 68 -4.53 5.24 7.22
CA VAL A 68 -3.62 6.05 8.01
C VAL A 68 -2.51 5.14 8.52
N TYR A 69 -1.29 5.31 8.01
CA TYR A 69 -0.13 4.58 8.51
C TYR A 69 0.21 5.04 9.92
N MET A 70 0.58 4.06 10.73
CA MET A 70 1.00 4.29 12.10
C MET A 70 2.41 4.86 12.12
N ASP A 71 2.62 5.89 12.94
CA ASP A 71 3.96 6.37 13.26
C ASP A 71 4.61 5.34 14.17
N LEU A 72 5.68 4.73 13.69
CA LEU A 72 6.39 3.64 14.35
C LEU A 72 6.93 4.03 15.74
N ALA A 73 7.19 5.33 15.98
CA ALA A 73 7.60 5.86 17.27
C ALA A 73 6.43 6.07 18.27
N GLN A 74 5.19 5.88 17.84
CA GLN A 74 4.01 6.05 18.68
C GLN A 74 3.56 4.71 19.27
N LYS A 75 2.86 4.80 20.41
CA LYS A 75 2.21 3.64 21.03
C LYS A 75 0.95 3.28 20.27
N LEU A 76 0.70 1.99 20.10
CA LEU A 76 -0.41 1.48 19.29
C LEU A 76 -1.78 2.02 19.71
N TYR A 77 -2.02 2.13 21.03
CA TYR A 77 -3.29 2.62 21.56
C TYR A 77 -3.72 3.99 21.01
N LYS A 78 -2.82 4.79 20.43
CA LYS A 78 -3.16 6.11 19.84
C LYS A 78 -4.01 5.96 18.58
N TYR A 79 -3.98 4.79 17.96
CA TYR A 79 -4.74 4.42 16.77
C TYR A 79 -5.97 3.58 17.12
N CYS A 80 -6.15 3.22 18.39
CA CYS A 80 -7.26 2.41 18.88
C CYS A 80 -8.42 3.27 19.41
N PRO A 81 -9.65 2.73 19.50
CA PRO A 81 -10.76 3.33 20.25
C PRO A 81 -10.35 3.69 21.68
N LYS A 82 -10.99 4.71 22.26
CA LYS A 82 -10.63 5.24 23.58
C LYS A 82 -10.83 4.21 24.69
N GLU A 83 -11.77 3.31 24.48
CA GLU A 83 -12.20 2.22 25.36
C GLU A 83 -11.10 1.16 25.50
N TRP A 84 -10.26 1.00 24.47
CA TRP A 84 -9.17 0.01 24.38
C TRP A 84 -8.19 0.05 25.56
N LYS A 85 -7.99 1.23 26.17
CA LYS A 85 -7.14 1.39 27.37
C LYS A 85 -7.85 1.14 28.69
N LYS A 86 -9.09 1.61 28.81
CA LYS A 86 -9.82 1.64 30.10
C LYS A 86 -10.20 0.23 30.55
N GLU A 87 -10.36 -0.65 29.58
CA GLU A 87 -10.91 -1.98 29.81
C GLU A 87 -9.83 -3.06 29.86
N ALA A 88 -8.54 -2.67 29.78
CA ALA A 88 -7.35 -3.53 29.92
C ALA A 88 -7.56 -4.58 31.02
N SER A 89 -8.04 -4.12 32.18
CA SER A 89 -8.34 -4.89 33.38
C SER A 89 -9.33 -6.06 33.27
N LYS A 90 -10.08 -6.22 32.16
CA LYS A 90 -11.18 -7.22 32.01
C LYS A 90 -10.82 -8.52 31.24
N GLY A 91 -9.56 -8.71 30.83
CA GLY A 91 -9.11 -9.95 30.14
C GLY A 91 -9.00 -9.85 28.61
N ILE A 92 -8.40 -10.86 27.97
CA ILE A 92 -7.96 -10.84 26.56
C ILE A 92 -9.12 -11.01 25.56
N ASP A 93 -10.14 -11.81 25.92
CA ASP A 93 -11.20 -12.27 25.00
C ASP A 93 -12.61 -11.74 25.35
N GLN A 94 -12.74 -10.84 26.33
CA GLN A 94 -14.06 -10.34 26.77
C GLN A 94 -14.56 -9.11 25.99
N PHE A 95 -13.92 -8.75 24.87
CA PHE A 95 -14.21 -7.51 24.15
C PHE A 95 -14.27 -7.69 22.64
N GLY A 96 -15.47 -7.45 22.10
CA GLY A 96 -15.72 -7.00 20.72
C GLY A 96 -15.01 -7.75 19.61
N PRO A 97 -15.12 -7.28 18.36
CA PRO A 97 -14.22 -7.76 17.30
C PRO A 97 -12.78 -7.30 17.59
N PRO A 98 -11.76 -8.09 17.22
CA PRO A 98 -10.36 -7.69 17.37
C PRO A 98 -10.07 -6.41 16.59
N MET A 99 -9.13 -5.60 17.09
CA MET A 99 -8.63 -4.45 16.34
C MET A 99 -8.01 -4.92 15.02
N ILE A 100 -8.53 -4.39 13.91
CA ILE A 100 -8.05 -4.70 12.57
C ILE A 100 -6.97 -3.70 12.19
N ILE A 101 -5.78 -4.22 11.89
CA ILE A 101 -4.62 -3.47 11.42
C ILE A 101 -4.22 -4.05 10.08
N HIS A 102 -3.93 -3.21 9.09
CA HIS A 102 -3.52 -3.68 7.77
C HIS A 102 -2.00 -3.57 7.63
N PHE A 103 -1.35 -4.70 7.32
CA PHE A 103 0.04 -4.73 6.87
C PHE A 103 0.06 -4.49 5.36
N ARG A 104 0.66 -3.38 4.92
CA ARG A 104 0.56 -2.92 3.53
C ARG A 104 1.89 -2.32 3.05
N VAL A 105 2.06 -2.26 1.73
CA VAL A 105 3.16 -1.49 1.14
C VAL A 105 2.94 -0.02 1.44
N GLN A 106 3.87 0.58 2.17
CA GLN A 106 3.89 2.00 2.50
C GLN A 106 4.74 2.80 1.52
N TYR A 107 5.81 2.20 0.98
CA TYR A 107 6.70 2.88 0.06
C TYR A 107 6.85 2.08 -1.24
N TYR A 108 6.42 2.70 -2.34
CA TYR A 108 6.45 2.08 -3.66
C TYR A 108 7.83 2.25 -4.33
N VAL A 109 8.23 1.24 -5.08
CA VAL A 109 9.43 1.20 -5.92
C VAL A 109 9.05 0.93 -7.37
N GLU A 110 9.83 1.46 -8.31
CA GLU A 110 9.55 1.37 -9.75
C GLU A 110 9.82 -0.01 -10.37
N ASN A 111 10.63 -0.84 -9.71
CA ASN A 111 11.01 -2.15 -10.22
C ASN A 111 11.14 -3.15 -9.06
N GLY A 112 10.54 -4.33 -9.19
CA GLY A 112 10.59 -5.38 -8.17
C GLY A 112 11.99 -5.94 -7.91
N ARG A 113 12.96 -5.72 -8.82
CA ARG A 113 14.37 -6.08 -8.63
C ARG A 113 15.05 -5.23 -7.55
N LEU A 114 14.45 -4.11 -7.15
CA LEU A 114 14.90 -3.30 -6.01
C LEU A 114 14.54 -3.94 -4.66
N ILE A 115 13.68 -4.96 -4.66
CA ILE A 115 13.29 -5.73 -3.49
C ILE A 115 14.12 -7.02 -3.51
N SER A 116 15.09 -7.14 -2.60
CA SER A 116 16.03 -8.26 -2.59
C SER A 116 15.37 -9.51 -2.01
N ASP A 117 14.59 -9.34 -0.95
CA ASP A 117 13.87 -10.41 -0.28
C ASP A 117 12.69 -10.95 -1.11
N ARG A 118 12.68 -12.26 -1.36
CA ARG A 118 11.61 -12.94 -2.10
C ARG A 118 10.27 -12.86 -1.38
N THR A 119 10.27 -12.92 -0.05
CA THR A 119 9.04 -12.86 0.76
C THR A 119 8.44 -11.45 0.72
N ALA A 120 9.27 -10.42 0.91
CA ALA A 120 8.87 -9.04 0.70
C ALA A 120 8.30 -8.82 -0.71
N ARG A 121 8.98 -9.33 -1.75
CA ARG A 121 8.49 -9.22 -3.14
C ARG A 121 7.13 -9.88 -3.34
N TYR A 122 6.89 -11.04 -2.73
CA TYR A 122 5.60 -11.72 -2.77
C TYR A 122 4.47 -10.86 -2.16
N TYR A 123 4.66 -10.33 -0.95
CA TYR A 123 3.64 -9.47 -0.32
C TYR A 123 3.46 -8.12 -1.05
N TYR A 124 4.53 -7.60 -1.64
CA TYR A 124 4.48 -6.41 -2.48
C TYR A 124 3.68 -6.65 -3.77
N TYR A 125 3.90 -7.79 -4.44
CA TYR A 125 3.11 -8.25 -5.58
C TYR A 125 1.62 -8.35 -5.22
N TRP A 126 1.27 -9.02 -4.11
CA TRP A 126 -0.12 -9.16 -3.67
C TRP A 126 -0.79 -7.83 -3.35
N HIS A 127 -0.05 -6.89 -2.74
CA HIS A 127 -0.54 -5.55 -2.50
C HIS A 127 -0.87 -4.85 -3.83
N LEU A 128 0.05 -4.87 -4.81
CA LEU A 128 -0.22 -4.27 -6.11
C LEU A 128 -1.37 -4.97 -6.85
N ARG A 129 -1.50 -6.30 -6.75
CA ARG A 129 -2.61 -7.03 -7.35
C ARG A 129 -3.96 -6.53 -6.83
N LYS A 130 -4.09 -6.33 -5.51
CA LYS A 130 -5.28 -5.70 -4.93
C LYS A 130 -5.52 -4.30 -5.48
N GLN A 131 -4.47 -3.49 -5.60
CA GLN A 131 -4.60 -2.14 -6.16
C GLN A 131 -5.04 -2.16 -7.63
N VAL A 132 -4.52 -3.10 -8.44
CA VAL A 132 -4.91 -3.29 -9.84
C VAL A 132 -6.40 -3.61 -9.97
N LEU A 133 -6.98 -4.46 -9.11
CA LEU A 133 -8.42 -4.76 -9.15
C LEU A 133 -9.32 -3.53 -8.93
N HIS A 134 -8.80 -2.48 -8.28
CA HIS A 134 -9.51 -1.21 -8.04
C HIS A 134 -9.15 -0.11 -9.04
N SER A 135 -8.20 -0.37 -9.95
CA SER A 135 -7.71 0.60 -10.92
C SER A 135 -8.77 0.98 -11.95
N GLN A 136 -8.80 2.26 -12.31
CA GLN A 136 -9.66 2.90 -13.31
C GLN A 136 -8.82 3.46 -14.48
N CYS A 137 -7.61 2.96 -14.70
CA CYS A 137 -6.74 3.40 -15.79
C CYS A 137 -7.20 2.83 -17.16
N VAL A 138 -8.27 3.42 -17.71
CA VAL A 138 -8.91 2.94 -18.95
C VAL A 138 -7.98 3.03 -20.18
N LEU A 139 -7.05 3.99 -20.19
CA LEU A 139 -6.13 4.23 -21.30
C LEU A 139 -5.05 3.14 -21.48
N ARG A 140 -4.90 2.23 -20.51
CA ARG A 140 -3.90 1.15 -20.54
C ARG A 140 -4.56 -0.21 -20.36
N GLU A 141 -5.67 -0.43 -21.06
CA GLU A 141 -6.47 -1.65 -20.94
C GLU A 141 -5.66 -2.92 -21.20
N GLU A 142 -4.76 -2.89 -22.19
CA GLU A 142 -3.87 -3.99 -22.55
C GLU A 142 -2.98 -4.45 -21.39
N ALA A 143 -2.63 -3.54 -20.47
CA ALA A 143 -1.78 -3.87 -19.32
C ALA A 143 -2.48 -4.87 -18.38
N TYR A 144 -3.82 -4.82 -18.23
CA TYR A 144 -4.54 -5.76 -17.36
C TYR A 144 -4.51 -7.20 -17.90
N PHE A 145 -4.48 -7.37 -19.22
CA PHE A 145 -4.32 -8.69 -19.83
C PHE A 145 -2.93 -9.26 -19.57
N LEU A 146 -1.90 -8.43 -19.70
CA LEU A 146 -0.52 -8.81 -19.43
C LEU A 146 -0.30 -9.12 -17.93
N LEU A 147 -0.82 -8.26 -17.05
CA LEU A 147 -0.83 -8.47 -15.60
C LEU A 147 -1.52 -9.78 -15.22
N THR A 148 -2.67 -10.08 -15.84
CA THR A 148 -3.37 -11.35 -15.60
C THR A 148 -2.53 -12.55 -16.05
N ALA A 149 -1.87 -12.48 -17.20
CA ALA A 149 -0.98 -13.56 -17.66
C ALA A 149 0.17 -13.81 -16.69
N PHE A 150 0.82 -12.76 -16.17
CA PHE A 150 1.85 -12.89 -15.13
C PHE A 150 1.29 -13.46 -13.82
N ALA A 151 0.11 -13.01 -13.39
CA ALA A 151 -0.53 -13.50 -12.18
C ALA A 151 -0.89 -14.99 -12.28
N LEU A 152 -1.44 -15.44 -13.41
CA LEU A 152 -1.72 -16.87 -13.63
C LEU A 152 -0.45 -17.71 -13.65
N GLN A 153 0.65 -17.19 -14.23
CA GLN A 153 1.94 -17.88 -14.17
C GLN A 153 2.49 -17.95 -12.75
N ALA A 154 2.30 -16.91 -11.93
CA ALA A 154 2.71 -16.92 -10.52
C ALA A 154 1.88 -17.90 -9.68
N ASP A 155 0.56 -17.93 -9.91
CA ASP A 155 -0.39 -18.71 -9.12
C ASP A 155 -0.43 -20.20 -9.52
N LEU A 156 -0.35 -20.48 -10.83
CA LEU A 156 -0.61 -21.82 -11.40
C LEU A 156 0.63 -22.46 -12.06
N GLY A 157 1.72 -21.70 -12.23
CA GLY A 157 2.90 -22.12 -13.00
C GLY A 157 2.60 -22.26 -14.50
N ASP A 158 3.45 -23.01 -15.20
CA ASP A 158 3.33 -23.18 -16.66
C ASP A 158 1.96 -23.69 -17.10
N PHE A 159 1.47 -23.12 -18.20
CA PHE A 159 0.21 -23.56 -18.79
C PHE A 159 0.26 -25.05 -19.20
N LYS A 160 -0.73 -25.83 -18.75
CA LYS A 160 -0.86 -27.26 -19.09
C LYS A 160 -2.24 -27.53 -19.67
N ARG A 161 -2.30 -27.98 -20.94
CA ARG A 161 -3.57 -28.20 -21.67
C ARG A 161 -4.53 -29.16 -20.96
N ASN A 162 -4.01 -30.14 -20.22
CA ASN A 162 -4.80 -31.12 -19.46
C ASN A 162 -5.27 -30.61 -18.08
N LYS A 163 -4.79 -29.46 -17.60
CA LYS A 163 -5.19 -28.86 -16.32
C LYS A 163 -5.93 -27.53 -16.48
N HIS A 164 -5.53 -26.72 -17.47
CA HIS A 164 -6.00 -25.36 -17.67
C HIS A 164 -6.95 -25.30 -18.86
N TYR A 165 -8.12 -25.91 -18.70
CA TYR A 165 -9.21 -25.92 -19.68
C TYR A 165 -10.51 -25.42 -19.03
N GLY A 166 -11.45 -24.94 -19.84
CA GLY A 166 -12.70 -24.37 -19.34
C GLY A 166 -12.46 -23.15 -18.44
N LYS A 167 -13.15 -23.08 -17.30
CA LYS A 167 -13.06 -21.98 -16.33
C LYS A 167 -11.98 -22.26 -15.27
N TYR A 168 -10.71 -22.38 -15.68
CA TYR A 168 -9.61 -22.67 -14.74
C TYR A 168 -9.18 -21.44 -13.89
N PHE A 169 -9.73 -20.27 -14.17
CA PHE A 169 -9.61 -19.06 -13.34
C PHE A 169 -10.91 -18.24 -13.42
N GLU A 170 -11.16 -17.42 -12.40
CA GLU A 170 -12.29 -16.47 -12.38
C GLU A 170 -11.81 -15.08 -12.82
N PRO A 171 -12.32 -14.48 -13.91
CA PRO A 171 -11.88 -13.17 -14.40
C PRO A 171 -11.88 -12.07 -13.32
N GLU A 172 -12.88 -12.02 -12.46
CA GLU A 172 -13.01 -11.03 -11.38
C GLU A 172 -11.91 -11.10 -10.32
N ALA A 173 -11.19 -12.22 -10.21
CA ALA A 173 -10.05 -12.34 -9.31
C ALA A 173 -8.74 -11.77 -9.88
N TYR A 174 -8.76 -11.34 -11.16
CA TYR A 174 -7.57 -10.87 -11.88
C TYR A 174 -7.77 -9.53 -12.60
N PHE A 175 -9.01 -9.19 -12.96
CA PHE A 175 -9.34 -7.97 -13.69
C PHE A 175 -10.15 -6.98 -12.85
N PRO A 176 -9.96 -5.66 -13.07
CA PRO A 176 -10.92 -4.67 -12.59
C PRO A 176 -12.33 -4.95 -13.13
N ALA A 177 -13.34 -4.64 -12.33
CA ALA A 177 -14.75 -4.86 -12.69
C ALA A 177 -15.13 -4.21 -14.03
N TRP A 178 -14.58 -3.02 -14.34
CA TRP A 178 -14.86 -2.33 -15.59
C TRP A 178 -14.30 -3.06 -16.83
N VAL A 179 -13.16 -3.76 -16.72
CA VAL A 179 -12.59 -4.53 -17.83
C VAL A 179 -13.46 -5.75 -18.11
N VAL A 180 -13.88 -6.45 -17.04
CA VAL A 180 -14.79 -7.60 -17.14
C VAL A 180 -16.12 -7.17 -17.75
N ALA A 181 -16.69 -6.04 -17.32
CA ALA A 181 -17.93 -5.50 -17.86
C ALA A 181 -17.80 -5.08 -19.34
N LYS A 182 -16.68 -4.44 -19.71
CA LYS A 182 -16.43 -3.95 -21.07
C LYS A 182 -16.16 -5.08 -22.08
N ARG A 183 -15.37 -6.08 -21.71
CA ARG A 183 -14.93 -7.17 -22.62
C ARG A 183 -15.78 -8.42 -22.54
N GLY A 184 -16.43 -8.67 -21.39
CA GLY A 184 -17.17 -9.89 -21.11
C GLY A 184 -16.28 -11.06 -20.70
N LYS A 185 -16.79 -11.92 -19.81
CA LYS A 185 -16.07 -13.09 -19.30
C LYS A 185 -15.61 -14.05 -20.40
N ASP A 186 -16.47 -14.31 -21.38
CA ASP A 186 -16.18 -15.27 -22.46
C ASP A 186 -14.99 -14.83 -23.32
N TYR A 187 -14.89 -13.53 -23.59
CA TYR A 187 -13.73 -12.97 -24.28
C TYR A 187 -12.45 -13.18 -23.47
N ILE A 188 -12.47 -12.86 -22.18
CA ILE A 188 -11.32 -12.99 -21.29
C ILE A 188 -10.88 -14.46 -21.19
N LEU A 189 -11.81 -15.37 -20.91
CA LEU A 189 -11.56 -16.81 -20.78
C LEU A 189 -11.07 -17.44 -22.09
N LYS A 190 -11.43 -16.88 -23.25
CA LYS A 190 -10.95 -17.34 -24.56
C LYS A 190 -9.51 -16.92 -24.85
N HIS A 191 -9.08 -15.72 -24.47
CA HIS A 191 -7.80 -15.14 -24.91
C HIS A 191 -6.67 -15.29 -23.90
N ILE A 192 -6.96 -15.14 -22.60
CA ILE A 192 -5.94 -15.24 -21.54
C ILE A 192 -5.18 -16.56 -21.52
N PRO A 193 -5.76 -17.73 -21.86
CA PRO A 193 -4.99 -18.98 -21.90
C PRO A 193 -3.82 -18.96 -22.89
N ASN A 194 -3.91 -18.21 -23.99
CA ASN A 194 -2.78 -18.07 -24.91
C ASN A 194 -1.71 -17.17 -24.32
N MET A 195 -2.08 -16.06 -23.68
CA MET A 195 -1.11 -15.18 -23.02
C MET A 195 -0.42 -15.85 -21.83
N HIS A 196 -1.12 -16.73 -21.10
CA HIS A 196 -0.53 -17.56 -20.05
C HIS A 196 0.49 -18.55 -20.62
N LYS A 197 0.24 -19.17 -21.78
CA LYS A 197 1.24 -20.00 -22.47
C LYS A 197 2.48 -19.22 -22.84
N ASP A 198 2.35 -17.96 -23.25
CA ASP A 198 3.48 -17.10 -23.60
C ASP A 198 4.39 -16.78 -22.39
N GLN A 199 3.93 -17.06 -21.16
CA GLN A 199 4.71 -16.90 -19.93
C GLN A 199 5.48 -18.17 -19.52
N PHE A 200 5.55 -19.16 -20.40
CA PHE A 200 6.21 -20.44 -20.15
C PHE A 200 7.64 -20.28 -19.60
N ALA A 201 8.00 -21.17 -18.68
CA ALA A 201 9.29 -21.25 -17.99
C ALA A 201 9.62 -20.08 -17.05
N LEU A 202 8.76 -19.07 -16.92
CA LEU A 202 8.91 -18.08 -15.86
C LEU A 202 8.62 -18.75 -14.51
N THR A 203 9.56 -18.62 -13.58
CA THR A 203 9.30 -18.95 -12.18
C THR A 203 8.29 -17.97 -11.59
N ALA A 204 7.59 -18.37 -10.52
CA ALA A 204 6.67 -17.47 -9.82
C ALA A 204 7.36 -16.16 -9.37
N SER A 205 8.63 -16.24 -8.96
CA SER A 205 9.42 -15.06 -8.58
C SER A 205 9.67 -14.12 -9.76
N GLU A 206 9.93 -14.63 -10.95
CA GLU A 206 10.11 -13.80 -12.16
C GLU A 206 8.77 -13.23 -12.64
N ALA A 207 7.69 -14.00 -12.53
CA ALA A 207 6.35 -13.52 -12.80
C ALA A 207 5.97 -12.35 -11.85
N HIS A 208 6.31 -12.44 -10.55
CA HIS A 208 6.15 -11.31 -9.63
C HIS A 208 6.96 -10.07 -10.06
N LEU A 209 8.21 -10.25 -10.50
CA LEU A 209 9.04 -9.14 -10.97
C LEU A 209 8.41 -8.42 -12.18
N LYS A 210 7.97 -9.20 -13.17
CA LYS A 210 7.30 -8.66 -14.37
C LYS A 210 5.96 -7.99 -14.02
N TYR A 211 5.17 -8.61 -13.13
CA TYR A 211 3.92 -8.03 -12.64
C TYR A 211 4.15 -6.69 -11.95
N ILE A 212 5.09 -6.62 -11.00
CA ILE A 212 5.40 -5.38 -10.27
C ILE A 212 5.83 -4.28 -11.24
N LYS A 213 6.71 -4.61 -12.20
CA LYS A 213 7.21 -3.66 -13.19
C LYS A 213 6.08 -3.09 -14.07
N GLU A 214 5.10 -3.90 -14.44
CA GLU A 214 3.98 -3.45 -15.26
C GLU A 214 2.93 -2.69 -14.43
N ALA A 215 2.57 -3.21 -13.25
CA ALA A 215 1.54 -2.62 -12.40
C ALA A 215 1.89 -1.21 -11.92
N VAL A 216 3.17 -0.93 -11.64
CA VAL A 216 3.62 0.42 -11.22
C VAL A 216 3.54 1.46 -12.35
N ARG A 217 3.37 1.03 -13.61
CA ARG A 217 3.19 1.95 -14.76
C ARG A 217 1.74 2.35 -14.98
N LEU A 218 0.80 1.80 -14.21
CA LEU A 218 -0.59 2.29 -14.18
C LEU A 218 -0.64 3.51 -13.26
N ASP A 219 -1.28 4.58 -13.74
CA ASP A 219 -1.22 5.90 -13.10
C ASP A 219 -1.89 5.98 -11.73
N ASP A 220 -2.68 4.97 -11.35
CA ASP A 220 -3.48 4.95 -10.12
C ASP A 220 -3.20 3.77 -9.18
N VAL A 221 -2.29 2.86 -9.56
CA VAL A 221 -2.02 1.63 -8.78
C VAL A 221 -1.01 1.87 -7.67
N ALA A 222 0.17 2.40 -8.02
CA ALA A 222 1.27 2.66 -7.08
C ALA A 222 1.21 4.09 -6.52
N VAL A 223 0.03 4.50 -6.05
CA VAL A 223 -0.26 5.86 -5.60
C VAL A 223 -0.90 5.84 -4.21
N HIS A 224 -0.45 6.73 -3.31
CA HIS A 224 -1.19 7.04 -2.10
C HIS A 224 -2.02 8.31 -2.32
N TYR A 225 -3.34 8.20 -2.16
CA TYR A 225 -4.25 9.33 -2.27
C TYR A 225 -4.53 9.95 -0.91
N TYR A 226 -4.48 11.29 -0.86
CA TYR A 226 -4.75 12.09 0.33
C TYR A 226 -5.74 13.19 0.02
N ARG A 227 -6.88 13.22 0.72
CA ARG A 227 -7.83 14.33 0.61
C ARG A 227 -7.21 15.63 1.14
N LEU A 228 -7.24 16.65 0.30
CA LEU A 228 -6.83 18.01 0.60
C LEU A 228 -8.01 18.97 0.48
N TYR A 229 -7.91 20.08 1.20
CA TYR A 229 -8.89 21.15 1.19
C TYR A 229 -8.21 22.41 0.65
N LYS A 230 -8.90 23.11 -0.24
CA LYS A 230 -8.45 24.39 -0.80
C LYS A 230 -8.47 25.48 0.27
N ASP A 231 -9.47 25.44 1.15
CA ASP A 231 -9.69 26.46 2.17
C ASP A 231 -9.88 25.88 3.59
N LYS A 232 -9.56 26.69 4.62
CA LYS A 232 -9.64 26.26 6.03
C LYS A 232 -11.05 25.88 6.48
N ARG A 233 -12.07 26.45 5.84
CA ARG A 233 -13.50 26.35 6.19
C ARG A 233 -14.25 25.34 5.34
N GLU A 234 -13.58 24.76 4.34
CA GLU A 234 -14.17 23.79 3.46
C GLU A 234 -14.54 22.52 4.23
N VAL A 235 -15.77 22.03 4.01
CA VAL A 235 -16.33 20.88 4.74
C VAL A 235 -15.93 19.58 4.05
N GLU A 236 -16.03 19.56 2.73
CA GLU A 236 -15.66 18.44 1.88
C GLU A 236 -14.34 18.71 1.16
N ALA A 237 -13.62 17.67 0.77
CA ALA A 237 -12.34 17.84 0.11
C ALA A 237 -12.51 18.04 -1.40
N SER A 238 -12.32 19.25 -1.91
CA SER A 238 -12.29 19.52 -3.36
C SER A 238 -11.02 19.08 -4.06
N LEU A 239 -9.97 18.71 -3.32
CA LEU A 239 -8.67 18.36 -3.88
C LEU A 239 -8.20 16.99 -3.40
N THR A 240 -7.41 16.32 -4.23
CA THR A 240 -6.72 15.08 -3.88
C THR A 240 -5.24 15.20 -4.22
N LEU A 241 -4.38 14.90 -3.26
CA LEU A 241 -2.96 14.68 -3.51
C LEU A 241 -2.72 13.21 -3.85
N GLY A 242 -2.08 12.95 -4.99
CA GLY A 242 -1.53 11.65 -5.35
C GLY A 242 -0.03 11.64 -5.09
N LEU A 243 0.43 10.78 -4.19
CA LEU A 243 1.85 10.52 -3.99
C LEU A 243 2.25 9.31 -4.82
N THR A 244 3.08 9.53 -5.85
CA THR A 244 3.55 8.50 -6.78
C THR A 244 5.02 8.13 -6.49
N THR A 245 5.55 7.13 -7.19
CA THR A 245 6.99 6.82 -7.17
C THR A 245 7.85 7.96 -7.73
N ARG A 246 7.29 8.80 -8.60
CA ARG A 246 8.01 9.86 -9.33
C ARG A 246 7.86 11.25 -8.73
N GLY A 247 6.86 11.48 -7.87
CA GLY A 247 6.60 12.80 -7.32
C GLY A 247 5.22 12.95 -6.68
N ILE A 248 4.75 14.20 -6.67
CA ILE A 248 3.48 14.62 -6.08
C ILE A 248 2.58 15.16 -7.19
N GLN A 249 1.36 14.64 -7.27
CA GLN A 249 0.32 15.12 -8.17
C GLN A 249 -0.81 15.76 -7.35
N ILE A 250 -1.38 16.86 -7.83
CA ILE A 250 -2.55 17.51 -7.24
C ILE A 250 -3.69 17.43 -8.25
N PHE A 251 -4.80 16.85 -7.82
CA PHE A 251 -6.03 16.70 -8.59
C PHE A 251 -7.13 17.58 -8.01
N GLN A 252 -7.95 18.14 -8.89
CA GLN A 252 -9.26 18.68 -8.54
C GLN A 252 -10.30 17.58 -8.66
N ASN A 253 -11.12 17.43 -7.62
CA ASN A 253 -12.25 16.50 -7.63
C ASN A 253 -13.42 17.20 -8.34
N LEU A 254 -13.85 16.68 -9.49
CA LEU A 254 -14.97 17.17 -10.29
C LEU A 254 -15.97 16.03 -10.46
N ASP A 255 -17.04 16.04 -9.65
CA ASP A 255 -18.04 14.96 -9.59
C ASP A 255 -17.40 13.56 -9.48
N GLU A 256 -17.45 12.75 -10.53
CA GLU A 256 -16.90 11.38 -10.57
C GLU A 256 -15.46 11.32 -11.11
N GLU A 257 -14.92 12.42 -11.66
CA GLU A 257 -13.59 12.46 -12.28
C GLU A 257 -12.58 13.30 -11.47
N LYS A 258 -11.30 12.95 -11.64
CA LYS A 258 -10.18 13.69 -11.06
C LYS A 258 -9.40 14.38 -12.17
N GLN A 259 -9.44 15.70 -12.21
CA GLN A 259 -8.65 16.48 -13.14
C GLN A 259 -7.27 16.80 -12.54
N LEU A 260 -6.19 16.39 -13.22
CA LEU A 260 -4.82 16.74 -12.80
C LEU A 260 -4.60 18.25 -12.97
N LEU A 261 -4.29 18.94 -11.87
CA LEU A 261 -3.96 20.36 -11.86
C LEU A 261 -2.45 20.61 -11.91
N TYR A 262 -1.70 19.83 -11.15
CA TYR A 262 -0.25 19.98 -11.04
C TYR A 262 0.43 18.62 -10.92
N ASP A 263 1.56 18.47 -11.60
CA ASP A 263 2.48 17.34 -11.45
C ASP A 263 3.85 17.89 -11.05
N PHE A 264 4.33 17.47 -9.87
CA PHE A 264 5.62 17.85 -9.30
C PHE A 264 6.51 16.62 -9.20
N PRO A 265 7.36 16.37 -10.21
CA PRO A 265 8.42 15.38 -10.10
C PRO A 265 9.29 15.66 -8.87
N TRP A 266 9.83 14.63 -8.22
CA TRP A 266 10.69 14.80 -7.05
C TRP A 266 11.85 15.76 -7.28
N THR A 267 12.41 15.80 -8.49
CA THR A 267 13.47 16.73 -8.91
C THR A 267 13.05 18.20 -8.88
N ASN A 268 11.75 18.49 -8.84
CA ASN A 268 11.16 19.82 -8.90
C ASN A 268 10.41 20.17 -7.59
N VAL A 269 10.45 19.30 -6.57
CA VAL A 269 9.86 19.58 -5.26
C VAL A 269 10.90 20.28 -4.39
N GLY A 270 10.77 21.60 -4.27
CA GLY A 270 11.70 22.41 -3.48
C GLY A 270 11.49 22.29 -1.98
N LYS A 271 10.45 22.94 -1.45
CA LYS A 271 10.15 22.95 -0.01
C LYS A 271 8.69 22.62 0.26
N LEU A 272 8.49 21.66 1.17
CA LEU A 272 7.18 21.33 1.73
C LEU A 272 7.10 21.89 3.16
N VAL A 273 6.08 22.69 3.45
CA VAL A 273 5.91 23.32 4.77
C VAL A 273 4.57 22.94 5.36
N PHE A 274 4.57 22.48 6.61
CA PHE A 274 3.36 22.16 7.36
C PHE A 274 3.28 23.03 8.62
N VAL A 275 2.16 23.73 8.81
CA VAL A 275 1.88 24.55 10.00
C VAL A 275 0.47 24.26 10.50
N GLY A 276 0.35 23.50 11.59
CA GLY A 276 -0.93 23.02 12.07
C GLY A 276 -1.59 22.12 11.04
N LYS A 277 -2.72 22.55 10.46
CA LYS A 277 -3.40 21.86 9.35
C LYS A 277 -3.08 22.42 7.96
N LYS A 278 -2.25 23.47 7.87
CA LYS A 278 -1.85 24.13 6.63
C LYS A 278 -0.70 23.37 5.99
N PHE A 279 -0.81 23.09 4.70
CA PHE A 279 0.19 22.45 3.87
C PHE A 279 0.57 23.40 2.73
N GLU A 280 1.86 23.65 2.54
CA GLU A 280 2.36 24.56 1.53
C GLU A 280 3.39 23.83 0.65
N ILE A 281 3.25 23.98 -0.67
CA ILE A 281 4.19 23.46 -1.65
C ILE A 281 4.90 24.65 -2.32
N LEU A 282 6.22 24.65 -2.20
CA LEU A 282 7.10 25.58 -2.91
C LEU A 282 7.88 24.75 -3.93
N PRO A 283 7.49 24.75 -5.22
CA PRO A 283 8.24 24.05 -6.26
C PRO A 283 9.60 24.73 -6.51
N ASP A 284 10.56 23.94 -6.99
CA ASP A 284 11.86 24.44 -7.44
C ASP A 284 11.77 24.98 -8.87
N GLY A 285 12.39 26.14 -9.12
CA GLY A 285 12.51 26.76 -10.44
C GLY A 285 11.70 28.06 -10.63
N LEU A 286 12.34 29.05 -11.28
CA LEU A 286 11.94 30.44 -11.58
C LEU A 286 11.43 31.30 -10.38
N PRO A 287 11.80 32.59 -10.28
CA PRO A 287 11.43 33.48 -9.16
C PRO A 287 9.91 33.71 -8.97
N SER A 288 9.06 33.15 -9.83
CA SER A 288 7.62 33.35 -9.89
C SER A 288 6.80 32.10 -9.57
N ALA A 289 7.39 31.01 -9.10
CA ALA A 289 6.60 29.83 -8.79
C ALA A 289 5.66 30.12 -7.60
N ARG A 290 4.38 30.32 -7.91
CA ARG A 290 3.34 30.68 -6.95
C ARG A 290 3.30 29.60 -5.87
N LYS A 291 3.60 30.00 -4.64
CA LYS A 291 3.40 29.17 -3.45
C LYS A 291 1.97 28.62 -3.45
N LEU A 292 1.83 27.30 -3.45
CA LEU A 292 0.55 26.63 -3.35
C LEU A 292 0.23 26.37 -1.88
N ILE A 293 -1.00 26.66 -1.47
CA ILE A 293 -1.45 26.53 -0.09
C ILE A 293 -2.73 25.69 -0.08
N TYR A 294 -2.68 24.62 0.70
CA TYR A 294 -3.77 23.68 0.93
C TYR A 294 -3.89 23.36 2.41
N TYR A 295 -4.88 22.54 2.76
CA TYR A 295 -5.11 22.10 4.13
C TYR A 295 -5.37 20.60 4.18
N THR A 296 -4.95 19.94 5.26
CA THR A 296 -5.15 18.48 5.45
C THR A 296 -6.32 18.16 6.39
N GLY A 297 -7.17 19.14 6.71
CA GLY A 297 -8.28 19.01 7.67
C GLY A 297 -7.85 19.09 9.14
N CYS A 298 -6.84 18.32 9.56
CA CYS A 298 -6.33 18.33 10.94
C CYS A 298 -4.80 18.17 11.05
N PRO A 299 -4.18 18.59 12.18
CA PRO A 299 -2.73 18.50 12.36
C PRO A 299 -2.16 17.08 12.34
N LEU A 300 -2.93 16.08 12.79
CA LEU A 300 -2.50 14.68 12.75
C LEU A 300 -2.28 14.22 11.30
N ARG A 301 -3.22 14.52 10.40
CA ARG A 301 -3.11 14.23 8.97
C ARG A 301 -1.95 14.99 8.33
N SER A 302 -1.71 16.25 8.73
CA SER A 302 -0.54 17.02 8.27
C SER A 302 0.77 16.34 8.64
N ARG A 303 0.93 15.89 9.90
CA ARG A 303 2.15 15.20 10.34
C ARG A 303 2.36 13.89 9.58
N HIS A 304 1.29 13.13 9.39
CA HIS A 304 1.33 11.86 8.67
C HIS A 304 1.72 12.06 7.19
N LEU A 305 1.08 13.01 6.51
CA LEU A 305 1.41 13.34 5.12
C LEU A 305 2.86 13.82 4.99
N LEU A 306 3.33 14.69 5.88
CA LEU A 306 4.74 15.14 5.87
C LEU A 306 5.71 13.97 6.02
N GLN A 307 5.46 13.06 6.96
CA GLN A 307 6.29 11.87 7.19
C GLN A 307 6.32 11.00 5.93
N LEU A 308 5.16 10.74 5.31
CA LEU A 308 5.08 9.93 4.12
C LEU A 308 5.80 10.58 2.93
N LEU A 309 5.56 11.86 2.65
CA LEU A 309 6.23 12.60 1.57
C LEU A 309 7.75 12.64 1.77
N SER A 310 8.21 12.92 2.99
CA SER A 310 9.65 13.02 3.29
C SER A 310 10.35 11.68 3.14
N SER A 311 9.75 10.61 3.66
CA SER A 311 10.31 9.26 3.57
C SER A 311 10.28 8.72 2.13
N SER A 312 9.20 8.96 1.38
CA SER A 312 9.12 8.59 -0.04
C SER A 312 10.15 9.34 -0.90
N HIS A 313 10.34 10.65 -0.67
CA HIS A 313 11.37 11.40 -1.38
C HIS A 313 12.78 10.89 -1.04
N ARG A 314 13.07 10.61 0.24
CA ARG A 314 14.35 10.02 0.65
C ARG A 314 14.58 8.66 0.00
N LEU A 315 13.55 7.81 -0.06
CA LEU A 315 13.64 6.52 -0.72
C LEU A 315 13.92 6.68 -2.22
N TYR A 316 13.19 7.58 -2.90
CA TYR A 316 13.42 7.89 -4.30
C TYR A 316 14.88 8.26 -4.57
N MET A 317 15.45 9.18 -3.76
CA MET A 317 16.84 9.63 -3.90
C MET A 317 17.84 8.49 -3.69
N ASN A 318 17.63 7.67 -2.65
CA ASN A 318 18.51 6.57 -2.32
C ASN A 318 18.50 5.45 -3.38
N LEU A 319 17.36 5.22 -4.03
CA LEU A 319 17.21 4.15 -5.02
C LEU A 319 17.66 4.54 -6.43
N GLN A 320 17.84 5.83 -6.75
CA GLN A 320 18.23 6.26 -8.11
C GLN A 320 19.49 5.56 -8.66
N PRO A 321 20.60 5.43 -7.91
CA PRO A 321 21.81 4.78 -8.44
C PRO A 321 21.57 3.31 -8.78
N VAL A 322 20.89 2.59 -7.89
CA VAL A 322 20.59 1.16 -8.04
C VAL A 322 19.61 0.93 -9.19
N LEU A 323 18.59 1.78 -9.31
CA LEU A 323 17.61 1.71 -10.40
C LEU A 323 18.26 1.92 -11.77
N ARG A 324 19.23 2.84 -11.90
CA ARG A 324 19.99 3.01 -13.14
C ARG A 324 20.78 1.74 -13.51
N GLN A 325 21.37 1.07 -12.53
CA GLN A 325 22.07 -0.19 -12.75
C GLN A 325 21.11 -1.30 -13.19
N VAL A 326 19.95 -1.42 -12.53
CA VAL A 326 18.90 -2.39 -12.91
C VAL A 326 18.46 -2.19 -14.35
N ARG A 327 18.19 -0.94 -14.76
CA ARG A 327 17.77 -0.64 -16.15
C ARG A 327 18.84 -1.03 -17.18
N ARG A 328 20.12 -0.76 -16.92
CA ARG A 328 21.23 -1.18 -17.79
C ARG A 328 21.33 -2.70 -17.92
N LEU A 329 21.09 -3.45 -16.84
CA LEU A 329 21.11 -4.91 -16.90
C LEU A 329 19.95 -5.43 -17.75
N GLU A 330 18.76 -4.86 -17.62
CA GLU A 330 17.58 -5.23 -18.40
C GLU A 330 17.70 -4.88 -19.90
N GLU A 331 18.46 -3.85 -20.26
CA GLU A 331 18.75 -3.51 -21.67
C GLU A 331 19.71 -4.51 -22.34
N ASN A 332 20.45 -5.28 -21.55
CA ASN A 332 21.41 -6.28 -22.02
C ASN A 332 20.90 -7.73 -21.95
N GLU A 333 19.70 -7.95 -21.40
CA GLU A 333 18.96 -9.22 -21.39
C GLU A 333 18.07 -9.31 -22.64
#